data_AF-A0A0C2W3K9-F1
#
_entry.id   AF-A0A0C2W3K9-F1
#
_cell.length_a   1.000
_cell.length_b   1.000
_cell.length_c   1.000
_cell.angle_alpha   90.00
_cell.angle_beta   90.00
_cell.angle_gamma   90.00
#
_symmetry.space_group_name_H-M   'P 1'
#
loop_
_entity.id
_entity.type
_entity.pdbx_description
1 polymer ?
#
loop_
_entity_poly.entity_id
_entity_poly.type
_entity_poly.pdbx_seq_one_letter_code
_entity_poly.pdbx_strand_id
1 'polypeptide(L)'
;METQLSLLSHIGYIPSYKPKNPRPVPKLLEDTEAWKKLVDDVEEYIKSSKAKNRGNGVVKPFSITIIDTSGPVPKEAATKKKKATEANTGEFDEGEGTGELKDHELLQLVEKEHHCASCDKACIVLNSGDHYTLSNADLATWVVLLKRHKATISEPPAELKLDISRQRSAKKTLAAKVESSSEPPAWMQPLMMMFGAQALQFQSLRNAPAAVTDHTLVYPPFPQQPAPAGPLPTSQKRSADLFDVEPEDSLELVSWLESLDTDPVRGKFNLNYAQYGPILGTHGFLEVNDLIDLTSDKLAELGGMTWGTANRILKFALADHQKTVERAKRIRFN
;
A
#
# COMPACT_ATOMS: atom_id res chain seq x y z
N MET A 1 -10.28 13.92 -15.04
CA MET A 1 -9.00 14.24 -14.40
C MET A 1 -7.88 13.53 -15.16
N GLU A 2 -7.14 14.27 -15.98
CA GLU A 2 -5.92 13.73 -16.61
C GLU A 2 -4.81 13.75 -15.55
N THR A 3 -4.54 12.60 -14.93
CA THR A 3 -3.37 12.45 -14.07
C THR A 3 -2.12 12.57 -14.93
N GLN A 4 -1.27 13.55 -14.63
CA GLN A 4 0.00 13.71 -15.34
C GLN A 4 0.83 12.44 -15.14
N LEU A 5 0.97 11.64 -16.20
CA LEU A 5 1.74 10.38 -16.24
C LEU A 5 3.18 10.55 -15.73
N SER A 6 3.74 11.76 -15.81
CA SER A 6 5.06 12.10 -15.27
C SER A 6 5.19 11.90 -13.75
N LEU A 7 4.09 11.89 -12.99
CA LEU A 7 4.13 11.61 -11.56
C LEU A 7 4.29 10.11 -11.23
N LEU A 8 4.11 9.23 -12.23
CA LEU A 8 4.18 7.78 -12.06
C LEU A 8 5.56 7.20 -12.37
N SER A 9 6.49 7.98 -12.91
CA SER A 9 7.85 7.51 -13.29
C SER A 9 8.65 6.96 -12.11
N HIS A 10 8.26 7.28 -10.88
CA HIS A 10 8.91 6.81 -9.68
C HIS A 10 8.17 5.67 -8.99
N ILE A 11 7.07 5.19 -9.53
CA ILE A 11 6.32 4.10 -8.92
C ILE A 11 6.81 2.77 -9.49
N GLY A 12 7.32 1.90 -8.61
CA GLY A 12 7.69 0.53 -8.94
C GLY A 12 6.71 -0.49 -8.36
N TYR A 13 6.73 -1.71 -8.88
CA TYR A 13 5.95 -2.83 -8.34
C TYR A 13 6.79 -4.10 -8.12
N ILE A 14 6.45 -4.86 -7.09
CA ILE A 14 7.00 -6.18 -6.80
C ILE A 14 5.87 -7.19 -6.62
N PRO A 15 5.70 -8.16 -7.53
CA PRO A 15 4.74 -9.24 -7.34
C PRO A 15 5.24 -10.27 -6.32
N SER A 16 4.39 -10.66 -5.37
CA SER A 16 4.75 -11.59 -4.27
C SER A 16 5.07 -13.02 -4.73
N TYR A 17 4.70 -13.38 -5.96
CA TYR A 17 4.93 -14.69 -6.55
C TYR A 17 6.31 -14.84 -7.22
N LYS A 18 7.09 -13.75 -7.35
CA LYS A 18 8.48 -13.84 -7.79
C LYS A 18 9.36 -14.44 -6.68
N PRO A 19 10.39 -15.23 -7.02
CA PRO A 19 11.28 -15.82 -6.03
C PRO A 19 11.95 -14.74 -5.16
N LYS A 20 12.05 -15.00 -3.85
CA LYS A 20 12.62 -14.04 -2.89
C LYS A 20 14.15 -13.99 -2.89
N ASN A 21 14.81 -14.93 -3.56
CA ASN A 21 16.27 -15.01 -3.65
C ASN A 21 16.69 -15.26 -5.10
N PRO A 22 17.36 -14.31 -5.78
CA PRO A 22 17.73 -12.97 -5.28
C PRO A 22 16.49 -12.10 -4.97
N ARG A 23 16.67 -11.03 -4.18
CA ARG A 23 15.56 -10.11 -3.89
C ARG A 23 15.04 -9.53 -5.21
N PRO A 24 13.74 -9.62 -5.51
CA PRO A 24 13.20 -9.11 -6.76
C PRO A 24 13.37 -7.59 -6.79
N VAL A 25 13.92 -7.09 -7.90
CA VAL A 25 14.07 -5.66 -8.15
C VAL A 25 12.70 -5.11 -8.57
N PRO A 26 12.24 -3.97 -8.00
CA PRO A 26 11.01 -3.31 -8.45
C PRO A 26 11.06 -3.02 -9.96
N LYS A 27 9.98 -3.37 -10.67
CA LYS A 27 9.79 -2.93 -12.07
C LYS A 27 9.06 -1.60 -12.06
N LEU A 28 9.50 -0.62 -12.84
CA LEU A 28 8.91 0.73 -12.87
C LEU A 28 7.62 0.75 -13.71
N LEU A 29 6.65 1.56 -13.30
CA LEU A 29 5.35 1.82 -13.96
C LEU A 29 5.37 3.18 -14.66
N GLU A 30 6.34 3.38 -15.55
CA GLU A 30 6.57 4.68 -16.20
C GLU A 30 5.53 5.02 -17.27
N ASP A 31 4.93 4.01 -17.90
CA ASP A 31 4.03 4.17 -19.04
C ASP A 31 2.90 3.12 -19.08
N THR A 32 1.98 3.32 -20.02
CA THR A 32 0.87 2.40 -20.27
C THR A 32 1.35 1.02 -20.73
N GLU A 33 2.53 0.92 -21.34
CA GLU A 33 3.10 -0.36 -21.75
C GLU A 33 3.59 -1.18 -20.55
N ALA A 34 4.22 -0.54 -19.57
CA ALA A 34 4.63 -1.14 -18.31
C ALA A 34 3.42 -1.63 -17.52
N TRP A 35 2.32 -0.86 -17.52
CA TRP A 35 1.05 -1.31 -16.94
C TRP A 35 0.51 -2.56 -17.64
N LYS A 36 0.48 -2.58 -18.98
CA LYS A 36 0.08 -3.78 -19.75
C LYS A 36 0.97 -4.97 -19.42
N LYS A 37 2.30 -4.79 -19.36
CA LYS A 37 3.25 -5.84 -18.97
C LYS A 37 2.99 -6.36 -17.55
N LEU A 38 2.58 -5.51 -16.60
CA LEU A 38 2.18 -5.95 -15.27
C LEU A 38 0.93 -6.86 -15.33
N VAL A 39 -0.09 -6.47 -16.08
CA VAL A 39 -1.31 -7.27 -16.26
C VAL A 39 -0.97 -8.61 -16.93
N ASP A 40 -0.16 -8.59 -17.99
CA ASP A 40 0.29 -9.80 -18.69
C ASP A 40 1.09 -10.74 -17.76
N ASP A 41 2.02 -10.20 -16.95
CA ASP A 41 2.79 -10.95 -15.95
C ASP A 41 1.87 -11.63 -14.91
N VAL A 42 0.75 -11.00 -14.54
CA VAL A 42 -0.24 -11.54 -13.60
C VAL A 42 -1.09 -12.62 -14.25
N GLU A 43 -1.56 -12.39 -15.47
CA GLU A 43 -2.30 -13.39 -16.23
C GLU A 43 -1.46 -14.65 -16.48
N GLU A 44 -0.19 -14.49 -16.86
CA GLU A 44 0.72 -15.60 -17.08
C GLU A 44 0.94 -16.40 -15.78
N TYR A 45 1.07 -15.72 -14.64
CA TYR A 45 1.15 -16.38 -13.34
C TYR A 45 -0.11 -17.19 -13.01
N ILE A 46 -1.30 -16.64 -13.28
CA ILE A 46 -2.58 -17.32 -13.07
C ILE A 46 -2.69 -18.54 -14.00
N LYS A 47 -2.40 -18.36 -15.29
CA LYS A 47 -2.44 -19.44 -16.30
C LYS A 47 -1.47 -20.57 -15.94
N SER A 48 -0.22 -20.24 -15.62
CA SER A 48 0.80 -21.22 -15.22
C SER A 48 0.48 -21.91 -13.88
N SER A 49 -0.19 -21.22 -12.95
CA SER A 49 -0.66 -21.83 -11.70
C SER A 49 -1.84 -22.78 -11.90
N LYS A 50 -2.79 -22.45 -12.79
CA LYS A 50 -3.91 -23.35 -13.14
C LYS A 50 -3.46 -24.55 -13.97
N ALA A 51 -2.47 -24.37 -14.84
CA ALA A 51 -1.90 -25.44 -15.65
C ALA A 51 -1.22 -26.52 -14.79
N LYS A 52 -0.64 -26.13 -13.64
CA LYS A 52 -0.22 -27.08 -12.60
C LYS A 52 -1.48 -27.77 -12.07
N ASN A 53 -1.52 -29.10 -12.12
CA ASN A 53 -2.70 -29.94 -11.83
C ASN A 53 -3.73 -30.06 -12.97
N ARG A 54 -3.28 -30.17 -14.23
CA ARG A 54 -4.14 -30.48 -15.39
C ARG A 54 -5.33 -29.52 -15.58
N GLY A 55 -5.14 -28.23 -15.25
CA GLY A 55 -6.17 -27.20 -15.37
C GLY A 55 -6.97 -26.91 -14.10
N ASN A 56 -6.84 -27.76 -13.07
CA ASN A 56 -7.56 -27.61 -11.79
C ASN A 56 -6.70 -27.00 -10.68
N GLY A 57 -5.59 -26.35 -11.03
CA GLY A 57 -4.71 -25.71 -10.03
C GLY A 57 -5.40 -24.55 -9.33
N VAL A 58 -5.50 -24.62 -7.99
CA VAL A 58 -5.89 -23.47 -7.17
C VAL A 58 -4.76 -22.45 -7.21
N VAL A 59 -5.08 -21.23 -7.66
CA VAL A 59 -4.13 -20.12 -7.66
C VAL A 59 -3.94 -19.67 -6.21
N LYS A 60 -2.70 -19.72 -5.73
CA LYS A 60 -2.38 -19.24 -4.38
C LYS A 60 -2.63 -17.73 -4.31
N PRO A 61 -3.25 -17.19 -3.24
CA PRO A 61 -3.36 -15.76 -3.04
C PRO A 61 -2.00 -15.08 -3.16
N PHE A 62 -1.96 -13.98 -3.89
CA PHE A 62 -0.75 -13.18 -4.13
C PHE A 62 -1.08 -11.70 -3.98
N SER A 63 -0.05 -10.89 -3.76
CA SER A 63 -0.14 -9.44 -3.67
C SER A 63 0.87 -8.78 -4.60
N ILE A 64 0.59 -7.54 -5.01
CA ILE A 64 1.52 -6.69 -5.74
C ILE A 64 1.85 -5.52 -4.84
N THR A 65 3.10 -5.42 -4.40
CA THR A 65 3.55 -4.30 -3.57
C THR A 65 3.94 -3.14 -4.48
N ILE A 66 3.28 -2.00 -4.32
CA ILE A 66 3.63 -0.74 -4.99
C ILE A 66 4.62 0.02 -4.10
N ILE A 67 5.74 0.45 -4.68
CA ILE A 67 6.85 1.10 -3.97
C ILE A 67 7.15 2.41 -4.67
N ASP A 68 7.23 3.50 -3.92
CA ASP A 68 7.76 4.75 -4.42
C ASP A 68 9.30 4.73 -4.40
N THR A 69 9.90 4.92 -5.57
CA THR A 69 11.34 4.92 -5.83
C THR A 69 11.93 6.32 -5.91
N SER A 70 11.13 7.38 -5.74
CA SER A 70 11.59 8.77 -5.73
C SER A 70 12.41 9.11 -4.47
N GLY A 71 12.17 8.38 -3.37
CA GLY A 71 12.86 8.58 -2.11
C GLY A 71 14.28 7.97 -2.10
N PRO A 72 15.20 8.51 -1.31
CA PRO A 72 16.52 7.90 -1.11
C PRO A 72 16.31 6.49 -0.57
N VAL A 73 16.67 5.46 -1.36
CA VAL A 73 16.54 4.06 -0.98
C VAL A 73 17.18 3.88 0.39
N PRO A 74 16.39 3.63 1.45
CA PRO A 74 16.95 3.37 2.76
C PRO A 74 17.86 2.16 2.57
N LYS A 75 19.15 2.29 2.90
CA LYS A 75 20.06 1.15 2.93
C LYS A 75 19.54 0.20 3.99
N GLU A 76 18.66 -0.73 3.60
CA GLU A 76 18.06 -1.69 4.50
C GLU A 76 19.17 -2.52 5.13
N ALA A 77 19.46 -2.23 6.40
CA ALA A 77 20.19 -3.14 7.27
C ALA A 77 19.43 -4.47 7.23
N ALA A 78 20.13 -5.54 6.85
CA ALA A 78 19.55 -6.88 6.70
C ALA A 78 19.13 -7.45 8.07
N THR A 79 17.98 -7.02 8.59
CA THR A 79 17.44 -7.53 9.85
C THR A 79 16.75 -8.88 9.58
N LYS A 80 17.41 -9.98 9.98
CA LYS A 80 16.86 -11.34 9.99
C LYS A 80 15.57 -11.37 10.83
N LYS A 81 14.40 -11.27 10.18
CA LYS A 81 13.10 -11.46 10.84
C LYS A 81 12.88 -12.96 11.10
N LYS A 82 12.89 -13.33 12.38
CA LYS A 82 12.56 -14.68 12.88
C LYS A 82 11.06 -14.92 12.66
N LYS A 83 10.72 -16.01 11.98
CA LYS A 83 9.35 -16.43 11.65
C LYS A 83 8.63 -16.83 12.94
N ALA A 84 7.75 -15.98 13.45
CA ALA A 84 6.74 -16.36 14.44
C ALA A 84 5.51 -16.89 13.69
N THR A 85 5.07 -18.07 14.10
CA THR A 85 3.91 -18.77 13.57
C THR A 85 2.82 -18.59 14.61
N GLU A 86 1.77 -17.81 14.33
CA GLU A 86 0.57 -17.83 15.15
C GLU A 86 -0.67 -17.84 14.25
N ALA A 87 -1.46 -18.88 14.47
CA ALA A 87 -2.82 -19.03 14.03
C ALA A 87 -3.72 -18.45 15.12
N ASN A 88 -4.52 -17.44 14.80
CA ASN A 88 -5.89 -17.29 15.32
C ASN A 88 -6.53 -16.08 14.63
N THR A 89 -7.57 -16.30 13.82
CA THR A 89 -8.38 -15.21 13.26
C THR A 89 -9.76 -15.33 13.88
N GLY A 90 -9.94 -14.57 14.97
CA GLY A 90 -11.26 -14.21 15.46
C GLY A 90 -11.80 -13.07 14.59
N GLU A 91 -12.99 -13.30 14.07
CA GLU A 91 -13.86 -12.35 13.39
C GLU A 91 -14.05 -11.12 14.29
N PHE A 92 -13.59 -9.95 13.85
CA PHE A 92 -13.93 -8.67 14.46
C PHE A 92 -14.38 -7.71 13.37
N ASP A 93 -15.64 -7.33 13.55
CA ASP A 93 -16.48 -6.35 12.86
C ASP A 93 -15.71 -5.11 12.36
N GLU A 94 -15.71 -4.92 11.04
CA GLU A 94 -15.12 -3.78 10.34
C GLU A 94 -16.09 -2.58 10.41
N GLY A 95 -15.88 -1.74 11.42
CA GLY A 95 -16.54 -0.46 11.58
C GLY A 95 -15.86 0.66 10.76
N GLU A 96 -16.64 1.23 9.85
CA GLU A 96 -16.30 2.12 8.74
C GLU A 96 -15.93 3.58 9.13
N GLY A 97 -14.80 4.05 8.61
CA GLY A 97 -14.75 5.31 7.84
C GLY A 97 -14.76 6.66 8.58
N THR A 98 -13.69 6.97 9.29
CA THR A 98 -13.18 8.35 9.48
C THR A 98 -11.68 8.32 9.30
N GLY A 99 -11.17 8.90 8.21
CA GLY A 99 -9.76 9.00 7.80
C GLY A 99 -8.77 8.36 8.77
N GLU A 100 -8.73 7.03 8.79
CA GLU A 100 -7.99 6.28 9.79
C GLU A 100 -6.53 6.43 9.41
N LEU A 101 -5.81 7.31 10.13
CA LEU A 101 -4.36 7.38 10.02
C LEU A 101 -3.85 5.96 10.14
N LYS A 102 -3.07 5.54 9.14
CA LYS A 102 -2.57 4.16 9.09
C LYS A 102 -1.84 3.90 10.40
N ASP A 103 -1.97 2.71 10.97
CA ASP A 103 -1.33 2.36 12.25
C ASP A 103 0.17 2.73 12.28
N HIS A 104 0.83 2.66 11.13
CA HIS A 104 2.21 3.07 10.92
C HIS A 104 2.45 4.58 11.11
N GLU A 105 1.54 5.44 10.64
CA GLU A 105 1.62 6.90 10.79
C GLU A 105 1.44 7.28 12.26
N LEU A 106 0.48 6.66 12.96
CA LEU A 106 0.30 6.86 14.41
C LEU A 106 1.54 6.40 15.19
N LEU A 107 2.14 5.27 14.81
CA LEU A 107 3.36 4.77 15.43
C LEU A 107 4.52 5.76 15.27
N GLN A 108 4.75 6.27 14.05
CA GLN A 108 5.80 7.27 13.80
C GLN A 108 5.56 8.56 14.58
N LEU A 109 4.29 8.95 14.74
CA LEU A 109 3.93 10.16 15.46
C LEU A 109 4.22 10.01 16.97
N VAL A 110 3.88 8.87 17.57
CA VAL A 110 4.26 8.55 18.96
C VAL A 110 5.78 8.46 19.13
N GLU A 111 6.49 7.81 18.19
CA GLU A 111 7.94 7.71 18.24
C GLU A 111 8.64 9.07 18.16
N LYS A 112 8.13 9.96 17.31
CA LYS A 112 8.65 11.32 17.12
C LYS A 112 8.41 12.19 18.36
N GLU A 113 7.20 12.16 18.90
CA GLU A 113 6.83 12.98 20.07
C GLU A 113 7.65 12.59 21.30
N HIS A 114 7.85 11.30 21.53
CA HIS A 114 8.56 10.78 22.69
C HIS A 114 10.05 10.50 22.40
N HIS A 115 10.60 11.04 21.32
CA HIS A 115 12.00 10.79 20.97
C HIS A 115 12.96 11.42 22.00
N CYS A 116 13.90 10.60 22.45
CA CYS A 116 14.70 10.86 23.62
C CYS A 116 16.18 10.99 23.24
N ALA A 117 16.73 12.20 23.27
CA ALA A 117 18.11 12.45 22.82
C ALA A 117 19.18 11.63 23.58
N SER A 118 18.93 11.25 24.84
CA SER A 118 19.87 10.46 25.65
C SER A 118 19.81 8.96 25.35
N CYS A 119 18.67 8.46 24.91
CA CYS A 119 18.43 7.04 24.66
C CYS A 119 18.40 6.69 23.16
N ASP A 120 18.36 7.71 22.29
CA ASP A 120 18.22 7.61 20.83
C ASP A 120 16.99 6.79 20.39
N LYS A 121 15.94 6.80 21.22
CA LYS A 121 14.71 5.99 21.07
C LYS A 121 13.53 6.70 21.71
N ALA A 122 12.31 6.26 21.40
CA ALA A 122 11.12 6.75 22.09
C ALA A 122 11.17 6.36 23.59
N CYS A 123 11.14 7.35 24.49
CA CYS A 123 11.25 7.16 25.93
C CYS A 123 10.22 8.01 26.70
N ILE A 124 9.72 7.50 27.81
CA ILE A 124 8.92 8.26 28.78
C ILE A 124 9.83 8.62 29.95
N VAL A 125 9.94 9.90 30.28
CA VAL A 125 10.67 10.36 31.46
C VAL A 125 9.73 10.26 32.67
N LEU A 126 10.09 9.43 33.64
CA LEU A 126 9.33 9.25 34.86
C LEU A 126 9.60 10.40 35.84
N ASN A 127 8.73 10.59 36.83
CA ASN A 127 8.91 11.60 37.88
C ASN A 127 10.22 11.43 38.69
N SER A 128 10.82 10.23 38.67
CA SER A 128 12.14 9.97 39.26
C SER A 128 13.32 10.50 38.43
N GLY A 129 13.07 10.97 37.21
CA GLY A 129 14.09 11.27 36.21
C GLY A 129 14.62 10.04 35.46
N ASP A 130 14.12 8.84 35.77
CA ASP A 130 14.46 7.63 35.01
C ASP A 130 13.77 7.64 33.64
N HIS A 131 14.48 7.17 32.61
CA HIS A 131 13.97 7.06 31.25
C HIS A 131 13.44 5.65 30.96
N TYR A 132 12.14 5.53 30.68
CA TYR A 132 11.52 4.30 30.22
C TYR A 132 11.50 4.21 28.70
N THR A 133 12.32 3.33 28.11
CA THR A 133 12.38 3.12 26.67
C THR A 133 11.21 2.25 26.24
N LEU A 134 10.36 2.80 25.37
CA LEU A 134 9.21 2.10 24.83
C LEU A 134 9.67 0.94 23.94
N SER A 135 9.15 -0.25 24.20
CA SER A 135 9.33 -1.38 23.28
C SER A 135 8.32 -1.29 22.13
N ASN A 136 8.56 -2.06 21.06
CA ASN A 136 7.60 -2.13 19.95
C ASN A 136 6.21 -2.62 20.40
N ALA A 137 6.14 -3.47 21.45
CA ALA A 137 4.87 -3.92 22.01
C ALA A 137 4.14 -2.79 22.73
N ASP A 138 4.88 -1.92 23.43
CA ASP A 138 4.33 -0.75 24.09
C ASP A 138 3.80 0.25 23.06
N LEU A 139 4.59 0.56 22.03
CA LEU A 139 4.18 1.44 20.93
C LEU A 139 2.94 0.92 20.20
N ALA A 140 2.88 -0.38 19.88
CA ALA A 140 1.71 -0.98 19.25
C ALA A 140 0.47 -0.90 20.15
N THR A 141 0.62 -1.15 21.45
CA THR A 141 -0.48 -1.01 22.42
C THR A 141 -0.97 0.44 22.49
N TRP A 142 -0.05 1.41 22.49
CA TRP A 142 -0.39 2.84 22.50
C TRP A 142 -1.17 3.23 21.24
N VAL A 143 -0.75 2.79 20.06
CA VAL A 143 -1.48 3.03 18.80
C VAL A 143 -2.90 2.47 18.86
N VAL A 144 -3.10 1.24 19.36
CA VAL A 144 -4.43 0.66 19.54
C VAL A 144 -5.30 1.52 20.48
N LEU A 145 -4.71 2.09 21.53
CA LEU A 145 -5.43 2.96 22.46
C LEU A 145 -5.74 4.34 21.89
N LEU A 146 -4.87 4.89 21.04
CA LEU A 146 -5.12 6.12 20.27
C LEU A 146 -6.32 5.95 19.34
N LYS A 147 -6.37 4.84 18.59
CA LYS A 147 -7.49 4.53 17.69
C LYS A 147 -8.82 4.39 18.41
N ARG A 148 -8.79 3.94 19.67
CA ARG A 148 -9.97 3.82 20.54
C ARG A 148 -10.29 5.11 21.29
N HIS A 149 -9.57 6.20 21.03
CA HIS A 149 -9.69 7.47 21.76
C HIS A 149 -9.53 7.33 23.28
N LYS A 150 -8.76 6.33 23.74
CA LYS A 150 -8.46 6.07 25.15
C LYS A 150 -7.10 6.61 25.61
N ALA A 151 -6.31 7.10 24.67
CA ALA A 151 -5.01 7.69 24.91
C ALA A 151 -4.88 8.98 24.10
N THR A 152 -3.93 9.83 24.49
CA THR A 152 -3.46 10.94 23.68
C THR A 152 -2.05 10.66 23.19
N ILE A 153 -1.58 11.43 22.21
CA ILE A 153 -0.22 11.31 21.70
C ILE A 153 0.78 11.79 22.76
N SER A 154 0.45 12.85 23.50
CA SER A 154 1.34 13.50 24.46
C SER A 154 1.45 12.78 25.79
N GLU A 155 0.40 12.08 26.24
CA GLU A 155 0.38 11.43 27.55
C GLU A 155 0.33 9.90 27.42
N PRO A 156 1.22 9.16 28.12
CA PRO A 156 1.23 7.72 28.07
C PRO A 156 -0.03 7.12 28.70
N PRO A 157 -0.68 6.12 28.06
CA PRO A 157 -1.91 5.55 28.57
C PRO A 157 -1.67 4.80 29.88
N ALA A 158 -2.60 4.92 30.83
CA ALA A 158 -2.52 4.22 32.12
C ALA A 158 -2.53 2.69 31.98
N GLU A 159 -3.04 2.17 30.85
CA GLU A 159 -3.05 0.74 30.53
C GLU A 159 -1.67 0.20 30.12
N LEU A 160 -0.71 1.08 29.79
CA LEU A 160 0.68 0.69 29.52
C LEU A 160 1.32 0.25 30.84
N LYS A 161 1.56 -1.06 30.99
CA LYS A 161 2.25 -1.60 32.16
C LYS A 161 3.75 -1.31 32.06
N LEU A 162 4.13 -0.10 32.45
CA LEU A 162 5.52 0.37 32.51
C LEU A 162 6.28 -0.41 33.60
N ASP A 163 6.78 -1.60 33.26
CA ASP A 163 7.60 -2.40 34.16
C ASP A 163 9.04 -1.86 34.22
N ILE A 164 9.25 -0.90 35.12
CA ILE A 164 10.55 -0.24 35.36
C ILE A 164 11.62 -1.27 35.79
N SER A 165 11.22 -2.37 36.43
CA SER A 165 12.14 -3.40 36.93
C SER A 165 12.87 -4.10 35.78
N ARG A 166 12.17 -4.29 34.65
CA ARG A 166 12.70 -4.96 33.46
C ARG A 166 13.84 -4.18 32.79
N GLN A 167 13.78 -2.84 32.80
CA GLN A 167 14.85 -2.04 32.20
C GLN A 167 16.11 -1.97 33.07
N ARG A 168 15.95 -1.86 34.39
CA ARG A 168 17.10 -1.80 35.31
C ARG A 168 17.96 -3.06 35.21
N SER A 169 17.33 -4.22 35.01
CA SER A 169 18.05 -5.49 34.80
C SER A 169 18.77 -5.56 33.45
N ALA A 170 18.16 -5.06 32.36
CA ALA A 170 18.79 -5.01 31.03
C ALA A 170 19.98 -4.05 30.95
N LYS A 171 19.92 -2.91 31.65
CA LYS A 171 21.05 -1.97 31.71
C LYS A 171 22.22 -2.54 32.52
N LYS A 172 21.92 -3.30 33.58
CA LYS A 172 22.94 -3.96 34.43
C LYS A 172 23.70 -5.06 33.69
N THR A 173 23.04 -5.83 32.81
CA THR A 173 23.71 -6.87 32.02
C THR A 173 24.58 -6.31 30.89
N LEU A 174 24.24 -5.15 30.33
CA LEU A 174 25.08 -4.46 29.34
C LEU A 174 26.30 -3.80 29.99
N ALA A 175 26.13 -3.15 31.15
CA ALA A 175 27.25 -2.55 31.88
C ALA A 175 28.28 -3.60 32.35
N ALA A 176 27.81 -4.74 32.88
CA ALA A 176 28.69 -5.83 33.31
C ALA A 176 29.49 -6.47 32.15
N LYS A 177 29.06 -6.29 30.90
CA LYS A 177 29.73 -6.86 29.72
C LYS A 177 30.81 -5.95 29.14
N VAL A 178 30.80 -4.65 29.46
CA VAL A 178 31.80 -3.69 28.98
C VAL A 178 33.05 -3.69 29.87
N GLU A 179 32.94 -4.16 31.12
CA GLU A 179 34.02 -4.05 32.10
C GLU A 179 34.88 -5.32 32.27
N SER A 180 34.62 -6.41 31.51
CA SER A 180 35.32 -7.69 31.73
C SER A 180 35.89 -8.44 30.51
N SER A 181 36.11 -7.83 29.35
CA SER A 181 36.85 -8.53 28.28
C SER A 181 37.68 -7.62 27.39
N SER A 182 38.96 -7.45 27.74
CA SER A 182 40.02 -7.04 26.81
C SER A 182 40.58 -8.22 26.00
N GLU A 183 40.06 -9.45 26.16
CA GLU A 183 40.49 -10.60 25.36
C GLU A 183 39.37 -11.09 24.43
N PRO A 184 39.62 -11.15 23.10
CA PRO A 184 38.66 -11.69 22.16
C PRO A 184 38.39 -13.16 22.47
N PRO A 185 37.14 -13.63 22.31
CA PRO A 185 36.77 -15.01 22.60
C PRO A 185 37.69 -16.01 21.89
N ALA A 186 38.15 -17.05 22.59
CA ALA A 186 39.09 -18.04 22.05
C ALA A 186 38.60 -18.73 20.75
N TRP A 187 37.29 -18.80 20.52
CA TRP A 187 36.72 -19.34 19.27
C TRP A 187 36.95 -18.45 18.04
N MET A 188 37.30 -17.17 18.26
CA MET A 188 37.52 -16.19 17.21
C MET A 188 38.99 -16.17 16.73
N GLN A 189 39.92 -16.72 17.51
CA GLN A 189 41.35 -16.75 17.16
C GLN A 189 41.67 -17.63 15.92
N PRO A 190 41.08 -18.83 15.73
CA PRO A 190 41.33 -19.63 14.52
C PRO A 190 40.79 -18.98 13.24
N LEU A 191 39.67 -18.25 13.34
CA LEU A 191 39.03 -17.60 12.21
C LEU A 191 39.84 -16.41 11.67
N MET A 192 40.51 -15.66 12.57
CA MET A 192 41.32 -14.50 12.21
C MET A 192 42.62 -14.90 11.50
N MET A 193 43.20 -16.05 11.87
CA MET A 193 44.38 -16.63 11.18
C MET A 193 44.05 -17.08 9.74
N MET A 194 42.82 -17.56 9.49
CA MET A 194 42.43 -18.08 8.18
C MET A 194 42.13 -16.96 7.15
N PHE A 195 41.60 -15.82 7.60
CA PHE A 195 41.34 -14.67 6.71
C PHE A 195 42.59 -13.82 6.40
N GLY A 196 43.58 -13.79 7.30
CA GLY A 196 44.84 -13.07 7.08
C GLY A 196 45.67 -13.64 5.92
N ALA A 197 45.61 -14.95 5.69
CA ALA A 197 46.39 -15.61 4.63
C ALA A 197 45.80 -15.40 3.21
N GLN A 198 44.48 -15.20 3.08
CA GLN A 198 43.84 -15.01 1.78
C GLN A 198 43.94 -13.57 1.23
N ALA A 199 44.14 -12.58 2.10
CA ALA A 199 44.26 -11.18 1.69
C ALA A 199 45.57 -10.88 0.91
N LEU A 200 46.62 -11.69 1.07
CA LEU A 200 47.88 -11.53 0.34
C LEU A 200 47.86 -12.12 -1.09
N GLN A 201 46.89 -12.97 -1.43
CA GLN A 201 46.79 -13.53 -2.80
C GLN A 201 46.01 -12.65 -3.79
N PHE A 202 45.20 -11.70 -3.32
CA PHE A 202 44.37 -10.86 -4.20
C PHE A 202 45.04 -9.56 -4.70
N GLN A 203 46.25 -9.23 -4.23
CA GLN A 203 46.97 -8.03 -4.69
C GLN A 203 47.83 -8.22 -5.95
N SER A 204 48.06 -9.45 -6.44
CA SER A 204 48.97 -9.68 -7.58
C SER A 204 48.33 -9.64 -8.98
N LEU A 205 47.01 -9.46 -9.10
CA LEU A 205 46.30 -9.51 -10.40
C LEU A 205 45.85 -8.15 -10.95
N ARG A 206 46.31 -7.03 -10.38
CA ARG A 206 45.81 -5.69 -10.75
C ARG A 206 46.63 -4.92 -11.80
N ASN A 207 47.69 -5.50 -12.35
CA ASN A 207 48.48 -4.90 -13.44
C ASN A 207 48.47 -5.80 -14.69
N ALA A 208 47.52 -5.57 -15.59
CA ALA A 208 47.58 -6.04 -16.98
C ALA A 208 47.27 -4.86 -17.91
N PRO A 209 48.10 -4.58 -18.93
CA PRO A 209 47.88 -3.47 -19.85
C PRO A 209 46.80 -3.79 -20.89
N ALA A 210 45.96 -2.80 -21.20
CA ALA A 210 44.90 -2.87 -22.19
C ALA A 210 45.49 -2.94 -23.62
N ALA A 211 45.21 -4.03 -24.32
CA ALA A 211 45.41 -4.13 -25.76
C ALA A 211 44.13 -3.69 -26.48
N VAL A 212 44.29 -2.72 -27.39
CA VAL A 212 43.27 -2.21 -28.31
C VAL A 212 43.09 -3.22 -29.43
N THR A 213 41.92 -3.84 -29.51
CA THR A 213 41.49 -4.64 -30.68
C THR A 213 40.41 -3.90 -31.42
N ASP A 214 40.79 -3.41 -32.59
CA ASP A 214 39.96 -2.81 -33.61
C ASP A 214 39.22 -3.93 -34.37
N HIS A 215 37.89 -3.91 -34.35
CA HIS A 215 37.05 -4.87 -35.08
C HIS A 215 36.12 -4.11 -36.03
N THR A 216 36.55 -4.02 -37.28
CA THR A 216 35.77 -3.64 -38.45
C THR A 216 34.65 -4.66 -38.70
N LEU A 217 33.39 -4.24 -38.56
CA LEU A 217 32.21 -5.04 -38.93
C LEU A 217 31.93 -4.90 -40.42
N VAL A 218 32.10 -6.02 -41.14
CA VAL A 218 31.68 -6.22 -42.52
C VAL A 218 30.18 -6.55 -42.53
N TYR A 219 29.39 -5.71 -43.20
CA TYR A 219 27.96 -5.94 -43.44
C TYR A 219 27.74 -6.94 -44.59
N PRO A 220 26.86 -7.95 -44.45
CA PRO A 220 26.40 -8.75 -45.58
C PRO A 220 25.27 -8.05 -46.35
N PRO A 221 25.10 -8.32 -47.66
CA PRO A 221 24.08 -7.71 -48.49
C PRO A 221 22.71 -8.36 -48.28
N PHE A 222 21.66 -7.51 -48.25
CA PHE A 222 20.26 -7.91 -48.23
C PHE A 222 19.81 -8.49 -49.59
N PRO A 223 19.07 -9.61 -49.62
CA PRO A 223 18.37 -10.04 -50.82
C PRO A 223 17.07 -9.22 -50.99
N GLN A 224 16.94 -8.61 -52.17
CA GLN A 224 15.69 -8.03 -52.66
C GLN A 224 14.67 -9.15 -52.96
N GLN A 225 13.46 -9.04 -52.43
CA GLN A 225 12.32 -9.86 -52.85
C GLN A 225 11.28 -8.99 -53.57
N PRO A 226 10.73 -9.44 -54.70
CA PRO A 226 9.75 -8.69 -55.47
C PRO A 226 8.33 -8.85 -54.90
N ALA A 227 7.54 -7.79 -55.05
CA ALA A 227 6.11 -7.75 -54.79
C ALA A 227 5.31 -8.70 -55.71
N PRO A 228 4.17 -9.20 -55.21
CA PRO A 228 3.00 -9.29 -56.08
C PRO A 228 1.79 -8.61 -55.42
N ALA A 229 1.16 -7.74 -56.21
CA ALA A 229 -0.17 -7.23 -55.97
C ALA A 229 -1.21 -8.36 -56.08
N GLY A 230 -2.04 -8.50 -55.05
CA GLY A 230 -3.22 -9.37 -55.06
C GLY A 230 -4.36 -8.69 -54.32
N PRO A 231 -5.62 -8.75 -54.82
CA PRO A 231 -6.75 -8.06 -54.26
C PRO A 231 -7.17 -8.70 -52.93
N LEU A 232 -7.26 -7.87 -51.88
CA LEU A 232 -7.73 -8.26 -50.56
C LEU A 232 -9.20 -8.69 -50.62
N PRO A 233 -9.57 -9.85 -50.02
CA PRO A 233 -10.96 -10.13 -49.73
C PRO A 233 -11.44 -9.16 -48.65
N THR A 234 -12.56 -8.49 -48.93
CA THR A 234 -13.30 -7.64 -47.99
C THR A 234 -13.78 -8.49 -46.82
N SER A 235 -12.89 -8.72 -45.85
CA SER A 235 -13.26 -9.23 -44.53
C SER A 235 -14.01 -8.10 -43.85
N GLN A 236 -15.34 -8.21 -43.88
CA GLN A 236 -16.22 -7.44 -43.01
C GLN A 236 -15.79 -7.75 -41.58
N LYS A 237 -14.88 -6.91 -41.06
CA LYS A 237 -14.75 -6.68 -39.63
C LYS A 237 -16.16 -6.32 -39.18
N ARG A 238 -16.85 -7.28 -38.57
CA ARG A 238 -17.85 -6.98 -37.56
C ARG A 238 -17.09 -6.18 -36.52
N SER A 239 -17.07 -4.86 -36.71
CA SER A 239 -16.98 -3.93 -35.60
C SER A 239 -18.05 -4.44 -34.65
N ALA A 240 -17.62 -5.17 -33.63
CA ALA A 240 -18.39 -5.24 -32.42
C ALA A 240 -18.50 -3.78 -32.02
N ASP A 241 -19.62 -3.17 -32.39
CA ASP A 241 -20.19 -2.09 -31.60
C ASP A 241 -20.17 -2.64 -30.19
N LEU A 242 -19.08 -2.30 -29.48
CA LEU A 242 -19.07 -2.13 -28.05
C LEU A 242 -20.17 -1.11 -27.84
N PHE A 243 -21.41 -1.62 -27.76
CA PHE A 243 -22.53 -0.87 -27.27
C PHE A 243 -22.02 -0.26 -25.98
N ASP A 244 -21.80 1.03 -26.04
CA ASP A 244 -21.71 1.89 -24.89
C ASP A 244 -23.10 1.75 -24.25
N VAL A 245 -23.28 0.66 -23.51
CA VAL A 245 -24.44 0.46 -22.66
C VAL A 245 -24.24 1.48 -21.57
N GLU A 246 -24.65 2.70 -21.89
CA GLU A 246 -24.82 3.79 -20.97
C GLU A 246 -25.62 3.18 -19.81
N PRO A 247 -25.03 3.11 -18.61
CA PRO A 247 -25.64 2.37 -17.51
C PRO A 247 -26.98 3.02 -17.19
N GLU A 248 -28.05 2.37 -17.64
CA GLU A 248 -29.46 2.81 -17.58
C GLU A 248 -29.98 3.03 -16.14
N ASP A 249 -29.13 2.81 -15.13
CA ASP A 249 -29.39 2.94 -13.71
C ASP A 249 -28.71 4.21 -13.12
N SER A 250 -28.73 5.34 -13.84
CA SER A 250 -28.39 6.62 -13.20
C SER A 250 -29.50 7.02 -12.24
N LEU A 251 -29.17 7.19 -10.95
CA LEU A 251 -30.13 7.56 -9.91
C LEU A 251 -30.31 9.07 -9.93
N GLU A 252 -31.48 9.53 -10.38
CA GLU A 252 -31.88 10.93 -10.32
C GLU A 252 -31.91 11.41 -8.86
N LEU A 253 -31.23 12.53 -8.58
CA LEU A 253 -30.98 13.01 -7.23
C LEU A 253 -32.27 13.28 -6.45
N VAL A 254 -33.27 13.90 -7.09
CA VAL A 254 -34.52 14.30 -6.42
C VAL A 254 -35.32 13.06 -6.00
N SER A 255 -35.54 12.14 -6.95
CA SER A 255 -36.24 10.87 -6.66
C SER A 255 -35.49 10.03 -5.62
N TRP A 256 -34.16 10.04 -5.68
CA TRP A 256 -33.34 9.36 -4.68
C TRP A 256 -33.48 9.97 -3.27
N LEU A 257 -33.46 11.30 -3.12
CA LEU A 257 -33.68 11.96 -1.82
C LEU A 257 -35.06 11.65 -1.24
N GLU A 258 -36.10 11.64 -2.07
CA GLU A 258 -37.46 11.22 -1.66
C GLU A 258 -37.48 9.77 -1.17
N SER A 259 -36.73 8.87 -1.83
CA SER A 259 -36.63 7.48 -1.40
C SER A 259 -36.04 7.33 0.00
N LEU A 260 -35.08 8.20 0.38
CA LEU A 260 -34.47 8.19 1.72
C LEU A 260 -35.48 8.52 2.83
N ASP A 261 -36.46 9.38 2.55
CA ASP A 261 -37.50 9.77 3.49
C ASP A 261 -38.49 8.63 3.76
N THR A 262 -38.72 7.78 2.75
CA THR A 262 -39.60 6.61 2.86
C THR A 262 -38.91 5.35 3.39
N ASP A 263 -37.57 5.33 3.42
CA ASP A 263 -36.81 4.16 3.83
C ASP A 263 -36.91 3.93 5.35
N PRO A 264 -37.30 2.73 5.83
CA PRO A 264 -37.54 2.46 7.25
C PRO A 264 -36.26 2.52 8.11
N VAL A 265 -35.09 2.37 7.51
CA VAL A 265 -33.79 2.36 8.20
C VAL A 265 -33.13 3.73 8.10
N ARG A 266 -33.07 4.32 6.91
CA ARG A 266 -32.41 5.61 6.64
C ARG A 266 -33.27 6.80 7.07
N GLY A 267 -34.59 6.67 6.95
CA GLY A 267 -35.60 7.61 7.41
C GLY A 267 -35.90 7.54 8.91
N LYS A 268 -35.19 6.69 9.69
CA LYS A 268 -35.43 6.47 11.13
C LYS A 268 -35.48 7.76 11.97
N PHE A 269 -34.79 8.81 11.55
CA PHE A 269 -34.72 10.08 12.27
C PHE A 269 -35.80 11.10 11.84
N ASN A 270 -36.71 10.72 10.93
CA ASN A 270 -37.73 11.58 10.33
C ASN A 270 -37.16 12.91 9.82
N LEU A 271 -35.94 12.87 9.29
CA LEU A 271 -35.37 13.99 8.55
C LEU A 271 -36.06 14.00 7.18
N ASN A 272 -36.44 15.19 6.72
CA ASN A 272 -36.94 15.39 5.36
C ASN A 272 -35.73 15.71 4.46
N TYR A 273 -35.21 14.72 3.75
CA TYR A 273 -34.11 14.87 2.82
C TYR A 273 -34.59 15.44 1.47
N ALA A 274 -35.83 15.15 1.06
CA ALA A 274 -36.40 15.65 -0.19
C ALA A 274 -36.41 17.19 -0.28
N GLN A 275 -36.52 17.89 0.87
CA GLN A 275 -36.51 19.36 0.91
C GLN A 275 -35.23 19.99 0.31
N TYR A 276 -34.12 19.26 0.28
CA TYR A 276 -32.84 19.77 -0.26
C TYR A 276 -32.73 19.60 -1.78
N GLY A 277 -33.58 18.77 -2.40
CA GLY A 277 -33.54 18.48 -3.84
C GLY A 277 -33.55 19.74 -4.72
N PRO A 278 -34.50 20.68 -4.54
CA PRO A 278 -34.54 21.90 -5.33
C PRO A 278 -33.28 22.78 -5.19
N ILE A 279 -32.73 22.90 -3.97
CA ILE A 279 -31.53 23.73 -3.71
C ILE A 279 -30.30 23.08 -4.35
N LEU A 280 -30.14 21.76 -4.25
CA LEU A 280 -29.04 21.07 -4.90
C LEU A 280 -29.17 21.12 -6.43
N GLY A 281 -30.40 21.04 -6.95
CA GLY A 281 -30.70 21.22 -8.36
C GLY A 281 -30.34 22.61 -8.90
N THR A 282 -30.54 23.69 -8.14
CA THR A 282 -30.09 25.04 -8.56
C THR A 282 -28.58 25.17 -8.63
N HIS A 283 -27.85 24.35 -7.87
CA HIS A 283 -26.39 24.23 -7.95
C HIS A 283 -25.89 23.27 -9.03
N GLY A 284 -26.80 22.66 -9.81
CA GLY A 284 -26.47 21.79 -10.93
C GLY A 284 -26.21 20.33 -10.56
N PHE A 285 -26.52 19.91 -9.34
CA PHE A 285 -26.48 18.50 -8.95
C PHE A 285 -27.77 17.82 -9.41
N LEU A 286 -27.66 16.89 -10.36
CA LEU A 286 -28.82 16.22 -10.97
C LEU A 286 -28.83 14.73 -10.64
N GLU A 287 -27.67 14.14 -10.39
CA GLU A 287 -27.50 12.71 -10.12
C GLU A 287 -26.86 12.47 -8.76
N VAL A 288 -27.08 11.26 -8.21
CA VAL A 288 -26.40 10.83 -6.98
C VAL A 288 -24.87 10.83 -7.14
N ASN A 289 -24.38 10.55 -8.35
CA ASN A 289 -22.94 10.53 -8.66
C ASN A 289 -22.28 11.89 -8.47
N ASP A 290 -23.00 12.99 -8.75
CA ASP A 290 -22.46 14.34 -8.61
C ASP A 290 -22.14 14.69 -7.15
N LEU A 291 -22.75 13.99 -6.19
CA LEU A 291 -22.51 14.20 -4.77
C LEU A 291 -21.22 13.53 -4.28
N ILE A 292 -20.74 12.48 -4.95
CA ILE A 292 -19.64 11.63 -4.46
C ILE A 292 -18.31 12.39 -4.36
N ASP A 293 -18.12 13.35 -5.26
CA ASP A 293 -16.90 14.17 -5.31
C ASP A 293 -16.93 15.37 -4.34
N LEU A 294 -18.01 15.53 -3.56
CA LEU A 294 -18.15 16.62 -2.60
C LEU A 294 -17.67 16.24 -1.19
N THR A 295 -17.24 17.26 -0.45
CA THR A 295 -17.01 17.15 0.99
C THR A 295 -18.28 17.52 1.77
N SER A 296 -18.42 16.98 2.98
CA SER A 296 -19.57 17.26 3.86
C SER A 296 -19.76 18.75 4.15
N ASP A 297 -18.65 19.51 4.29
CA ASP A 297 -18.69 20.96 4.52
C ASP A 297 -19.27 21.70 3.32
N LYS A 298 -18.81 21.36 2.10
CA LYS A 298 -19.25 22.00 0.87
C LYS A 298 -20.71 21.68 0.57
N LEU A 299 -21.15 20.44 0.80
CA LEU A 299 -22.55 20.06 0.66
C LEU A 299 -23.44 20.77 1.69
N ALA A 300 -22.95 20.93 2.93
CA ALA A 300 -23.66 21.68 3.98
C ALA A 300 -23.86 23.16 3.59
N GLU A 301 -22.80 23.79 3.09
CA GLU A 301 -22.82 25.19 2.63
C GLU A 301 -23.78 25.39 1.44
N LEU A 302 -23.66 24.57 0.39
CA LEU A 302 -24.48 24.70 -0.82
C LEU A 302 -25.95 24.33 -0.57
N GLY A 303 -26.20 23.29 0.22
CA GLY A 303 -27.55 22.82 0.52
C GLY A 303 -28.26 23.60 1.63
N GLY A 304 -27.59 24.56 2.28
CA GLY A 304 -28.15 25.28 3.43
C GLY A 304 -28.54 24.34 4.59
N MET A 305 -27.81 23.24 4.75
CA MET A 305 -28.14 22.17 5.69
C MET A 305 -27.09 22.04 6.79
N THR A 306 -27.44 21.34 7.87
CA THR A 306 -26.45 21.07 8.93
C THR A 306 -25.37 20.11 8.42
N TRP A 307 -24.15 20.27 8.92
CA TRP A 307 -23.03 19.38 8.60
C TRP A 307 -23.37 17.89 8.84
N GLY A 308 -24.08 17.61 9.93
CA GLY A 308 -24.51 16.24 10.25
C GLY A 308 -25.48 15.66 9.23
N THR A 309 -26.38 16.48 8.66
CA THR A 309 -27.28 16.07 7.57
C THR A 309 -26.50 15.81 6.30
N ALA A 310 -25.63 16.75 5.91
CA ALA A 310 -24.78 16.63 4.71
C ALA A 310 -23.93 15.36 4.75
N ASN A 311 -23.28 15.08 5.88
CA ASN A 311 -22.45 13.89 6.06
C ASN A 311 -23.26 12.58 5.93
N ARG A 312 -24.53 12.56 6.36
CA ARG A 312 -25.41 11.39 6.19
C ARG A 312 -25.80 11.19 4.73
N ILE A 313 -26.19 12.27 4.04
CA ILE A 313 -26.53 12.21 2.61
C ILE A 313 -25.34 11.65 1.82
N LEU A 314 -24.12 12.15 2.06
CA LEU A 314 -22.92 11.63 1.38
C LEU A 314 -22.66 10.15 1.66
N LYS A 315 -22.81 9.70 2.91
CA LYS A 315 -22.68 8.28 3.25
C LYS A 315 -23.69 7.41 2.51
N PHE A 316 -24.94 7.85 2.42
CA PHE A 316 -25.97 7.11 1.67
C PHE A 316 -25.71 7.12 0.17
N ALA A 317 -25.29 8.25 -0.40
CA ALA A 317 -24.93 8.37 -1.82
C ALA A 317 -23.79 7.42 -2.20
N LEU A 318 -22.71 7.40 -1.39
CA LEU A 318 -21.58 6.48 -1.56
C LEU A 318 -22.02 5.01 -1.52
N ALA A 319 -22.84 4.64 -0.54
CA ALA A 319 -23.32 3.26 -0.39
C ALA A 319 -24.18 2.82 -1.58
N ASP A 320 -25.05 3.68 -2.11
CA ASP A 320 -25.90 3.34 -3.25
C ASP A 320 -25.15 3.33 -4.57
N HIS A 321 -24.19 4.24 -4.76
CA HIS A 321 -23.29 4.20 -5.90
C HIS A 321 -22.52 2.87 -5.98
N GLN A 322 -21.97 2.41 -4.84
CA GLN A 322 -21.29 1.11 -4.79
C GLN A 322 -22.22 -0.04 -5.20
N LYS A 323 -23.48 -0.04 -4.74
CA LYS A 323 -24.47 -1.04 -5.15
C LYS A 323 -24.76 -1.00 -6.64
N THR A 324 -24.90 0.19 -7.24
CA THR A 324 -25.10 0.35 -8.69
C THR A 324 -23.90 -0.20 -9.46
N VAL A 325 -22.67 0.11 -9.03
CA VAL A 325 -21.44 -0.42 -9.64
C VAL A 325 -21.37 -1.95 -9.53
N GLU A 326 -21.72 -2.53 -8.38
CA GLU A 326 -21.78 -3.98 -8.21
C GLU A 326 -22.85 -4.65 -9.08
N ARG A 327 -24.04 -4.05 -9.18
CA ARG A 327 -25.12 -4.54 -10.04
C ARG A 327 -24.69 -4.53 -11.51
N ALA A 328 -24.10 -3.43 -11.97
CA ALA A 328 -23.58 -3.30 -13.33
C ALA A 328 -22.50 -4.37 -13.62
N LYS A 329 -21.61 -4.63 -12.66
CA LYS A 329 -20.63 -5.72 -12.76
C LYS A 329 -21.32 -7.08 -12.90
N ARG A 330 -22.32 -7.39 -12.08
CA ARG A 330 -23.05 -8.67 -12.15
C ARG A 330 -23.73 -8.88 -13.51
N ILE A 331 -24.34 -7.84 -14.07
CA ILE A 331 -24.98 -7.91 -15.40
C ILE A 331 -23.96 -8.20 -16.49
N ARG A 332 -22.75 -7.63 -16.42
CA ARG A 332 -21.69 -7.88 -17.41
C ARG A 332 -21.12 -9.30 -17.40
N PHE A 333 -21.24 -10.02 -16.28
CA PHE A 333 -20.66 -11.37 -16.12
C PHE A 333 -21.67 -12.51 -16.28
N ASN A 334 -22.97 -12.20 -16.39
CA ASN A 334 -24.04 -13.16 -16.68
C ASN A 334 -24.40 -13.14 -18.17
#